data_AF-A0A292PXF9-F1
#
_entry.id   AF-A0A292PXF9-F1
#
_cell.length_a   1.000
_cell.length_b   1.000
_cell.length_c   1.000
_cell.angle_alpha   90.00
_cell.angle_beta   90.00
_cell.angle_gamma   90.00
#
_symmetry.space_group_name_H-M   'P 1'
#
loop_
_entity.id
_entity.type
_entity.pdbx_description
1 polymer ?
#
loop_
_entity_poly.entity_id
_entity_poly.type
_entity_poly.pdbx_seq_one_letter_code
_entity_poly.pdbx_strand_id
1 'polypeptide(L)'
;MEREILPSPGFAPFPEVPRDRTVFGDVLSALDTLGGAVKRLESHPLASENLSERLQKVEDAAVLKEELGRLCSRFEVCEGRVSEVAGRLEAVDSEVTDEVRGLGSSLGGILERQDVARMRVEALDRVCRELKESVQSMREDFLALGNNIGSLTSRIEAYEEKVMKLGDGLKLAHSVMAQERDRLSITRNKVDEITEAQNEVDLRVAGLERGYRNMDEVVQSVKSHSFFTNVTERVSVLERRNGELTEAVETLVMISEEAAARKAKGLRGSRFTKTRDDMNPITHNVLKKGRNLGVGPLGSVDIALWRDWVGSRIENLPQSRAEIYHLSRKTAQDLRFVTSRYMDDLELRCKHRLGLADEVKLRQWAIAVVLLVMFFGFILMRTTEHEPIVDYEGLRQYLRGV
;
A
#
# COMPACT_ATOMS: atom_id res chain seq x y z
N MET A 1 7.97 -44.29 18.23
CA MET A 1 7.62 -45.01 19.46
C MET A 1 8.61 -46.16 19.61
N GLU A 2 9.79 -45.85 20.12
CA GLU A 2 10.80 -46.85 20.44
C GLU A 2 10.45 -47.44 21.81
N ARG A 3 10.29 -48.76 21.86
CA ARG A 3 10.00 -49.49 23.10
C ARG A 3 11.29 -49.61 23.89
N GLU A 4 11.43 -48.83 24.95
CA GLU A 4 12.45 -49.08 25.98
C GLU A 4 12.20 -50.44 26.61
N ILE A 5 13.05 -51.41 26.25
CA ILE A 5 13.12 -52.72 26.89
C ILE A 5 13.90 -52.50 28.19
N LEU A 6 13.18 -52.39 29.31
CA LEU A 6 13.79 -52.35 30.64
C LEU A 6 14.54 -53.66 30.91
N PRO A 7 15.78 -53.61 31.45
CA PRO A 7 16.54 -54.80 31.78
C PRO A 7 15.85 -55.58 32.90
N SER A 8 15.64 -56.88 32.67
CA SER A 8 15.09 -57.81 33.67
C SER A 8 15.94 -57.77 34.95
N PRO A 9 15.32 -57.71 36.14
CA PRO A 9 16.06 -57.81 37.38
C PRO A 9 16.73 -59.18 37.45
N GLY A 10 18.06 -59.19 37.48
CA GLY A 10 18.84 -60.39 37.70
C GLY A 10 18.52 -60.95 39.08
N PHE A 11 17.77 -62.05 39.12
CA PHE A 11 17.61 -62.84 40.35
C PHE A 11 18.99 -63.37 40.73
N ALA A 12 19.48 -62.96 41.90
CA ALA A 12 20.66 -63.58 42.49
C ALA A 12 20.40 -65.08 42.65
N PRO A 13 21.36 -65.96 42.32
CA PRO A 13 21.21 -67.39 42.57
C PRO A 13 20.97 -67.60 44.07
N PHE A 14 19.93 -68.37 44.42
CA PHE A 14 19.71 -68.79 45.79
C PHE A 14 21.00 -69.43 46.33
N PRO A 15 21.42 -69.11 47.57
CA PRO A 15 22.52 -69.83 48.20
C PRO A 15 22.15 -71.32 48.20
N GLU A 16 23.00 -72.15 47.59
CA GLU A 16 22.86 -73.60 47.67
C GLU A 16 22.88 -74.00 49.14
N VAL A 17 21.72 -74.33 49.69
CA VAL A 17 21.59 -74.91 51.03
C VAL A 17 22.52 -76.11 51.08
N PRO A 18 23.51 -76.15 51.99
CA PRO A 18 24.40 -77.29 52.11
C PRO A 18 23.57 -78.52 52.45
N ARG A 19 23.33 -79.38 51.45
CA ARG A 19 22.68 -80.68 51.64
C ARG A 19 23.68 -81.64 52.29
N ASP A 20 24.20 -81.29 53.45
CA ASP A 20 24.93 -82.21 54.31
C ASP A 20 23.94 -83.19 54.94
N ARG A 21 23.49 -84.14 54.11
CA ARG A 21 22.75 -85.34 54.50
C ARG A 21 23.55 -86.25 55.44
N THR A 22 24.82 -85.93 55.65
CA THR A 22 25.76 -86.65 56.49
C THR A 22 25.37 -86.56 57.97
N VAL A 23 25.01 -85.40 58.49
CA VAL A 23 24.81 -85.27 59.96
C VAL A 23 23.57 -86.00 60.47
N PHE A 24 22.43 -85.90 59.76
CA PHE A 24 21.22 -86.65 60.12
C PHE A 24 21.40 -88.15 59.88
N GLY A 25 22.05 -88.54 58.77
CA GLY A 25 22.39 -89.94 58.48
C GLY A 25 23.30 -90.54 59.54
N ASP A 26 24.28 -89.78 60.02
CA ASP A 26 25.22 -90.20 61.04
C ASP A 26 24.54 -90.28 62.42
N VAL A 27 23.57 -89.40 62.75
CA VAL A 27 22.84 -89.47 64.05
C VAL A 27 21.93 -90.68 64.06
N LEU A 28 21.20 -90.92 62.95
CA LEU A 28 20.40 -92.12 62.77
C LEU A 28 21.27 -93.38 62.81
N SER A 29 22.44 -93.37 62.19
CA SER A 29 23.42 -94.47 62.25
C SER A 29 23.95 -94.71 63.67
N ALA A 30 24.25 -93.64 64.42
CA ALA A 30 24.67 -93.75 65.83
C ALA A 30 23.56 -94.30 66.73
N LEU A 31 22.31 -93.86 66.54
CA LEU A 31 21.13 -94.35 67.26
C LEU A 31 20.80 -95.80 66.91
N ASP A 32 20.90 -96.19 65.64
CA ASP A 32 20.65 -97.56 65.21
C ASP A 32 21.70 -98.52 65.79
N THR A 33 22.95 -98.06 65.83
CA THR A 33 24.04 -98.83 66.44
C THR A 33 23.97 -98.84 67.99
N LEU A 34 23.40 -97.80 68.62
CA LEU A 34 23.10 -97.76 70.06
C LEU A 34 21.92 -98.71 70.39
N GLY A 35 20.84 -98.68 69.61
CA GLY A 35 19.73 -99.62 69.72
C GLY A 35 20.16 -101.06 69.52
N GLY A 36 21.12 -101.31 68.62
CA GLY A 36 21.77 -102.61 68.45
C GLY A 36 22.69 -103.04 69.60
N ALA A 37 23.21 -102.09 70.40
CA ALA A 37 23.98 -102.39 71.61
C ALA A 37 23.06 -102.63 72.81
N VAL A 38 21.99 -101.85 72.97
CA VAL A 38 20.95 -102.04 73.99
C VAL A 38 20.24 -103.38 73.81
N LYS A 39 19.84 -103.72 72.58
CA LYS A 39 19.28 -105.06 72.28
C LYS A 39 20.25 -106.19 72.60
N ARG A 40 21.56 -106.00 72.40
CA ARG A 40 22.59 -106.98 72.77
C ARG A 40 22.70 -107.14 74.29
N LEU A 41 22.57 -106.05 75.04
CA LEU A 41 22.49 -106.05 76.51
C LEU A 41 21.22 -106.76 77.01
N GLU A 42 20.06 -106.49 76.40
CA GLU A 42 18.78 -107.13 76.72
C GLU A 42 18.78 -108.64 76.37
N SER A 43 19.44 -109.02 75.28
CA SER A 43 19.62 -110.42 74.88
C SER A 43 20.78 -111.13 75.58
N HIS A 44 21.53 -110.42 76.43
CA HIS A 44 22.67 -110.99 77.15
C HIS A 44 22.12 -111.93 78.24
N PRO A 45 22.67 -113.15 78.42
CA PRO A 45 22.18 -114.16 79.38
C PRO A 45 22.31 -113.77 80.86
N LEU A 46 22.58 -112.49 81.15
CA LEU A 46 22.74 -111.88 82.47
C LEU A 46 21.51 -111.06 82.91
N ALA A 47 20.48 -110.93 82.07
CA ALA A 47 19.26 -110.16 82.39
C ALA A 47 18.19 -110.96 83.18
N SER A 48 18.35 -112.27 83.38
CA SER A 48 17.42 -113.10 84.17
C SER A 48 17.95 -113.40 85.58
N GLU A 49 17.22 -112.91 86.59
CA GLU A 49 17.17 -113.32 88.00
C GLU A 49 18.17 -114.40 88.46
N ASN A 50 19.42 -114.01 88.77
CA ASN A 50 20.29 -114.63 89.81
C ASN A 50 21.66 -113.93 89.87
N LEU A 51 21.64 -112.63 90.14
CA LEU A 51 22.83 -111.75 90.11
C LEU A 51 23.85 -112.01 91.25
N SER A 52 23.46 -112.67 92.34
CA SER A 52 24.31 -112.75 93.55
C SER A 52 25.30 -113.93 93.54
N GLU A 53 25.09 -114.97 92.74
CA GLU A 53 25.85 -116.23 92.84
C GLU A 53 26.86 -116.47 91.71
N ARG A 54 26.82 -115.68 90.62
CA ARG A 54 27.73 -115.82 89.46
C ARG A 54 28.76 -114.70 89.33
N LEU A 55 28.89 -113.84 90.35
CA LEU A 55 30.00 -112.89 90.54
C LEU A 55 31.37 -113.57 90.79
N GLN A 56 31.44 -114.91 90.72
CA GLN A 56 32.64 -115.73 90.86
C GLN A 56 33.38 -116.03 89.53
N LYS A 57 33.27 -115.14 88.54
CA LYS A 57 34.26 -114.98 87.47
C LYS A 57 34.48 -113.49 87.25
N VAL A 58 35.50 -112.97 87.92
CA VAL A 58 35.94 -111.56 87.87
C VAL A 58 36.14 -111.06 86.42
N GLU A 59 36.36 -111.97 85.48
CA GLU A 59 36.58 -111.71 84.06
C GLU A 59 35.31 -111.26 83.30
N ASP A 60 34.14 -111.83 83.59
CA ASP A 60 32.88 -111.46 82.90
C ASP A 60 32.35 -110.09 83.39
N ALA A 61 32.57 -109.77 84.67
CA ALA A 61 32.27 -108.45 85.22
C ALA A 61 33.19 -107.36 84.65
N ALA A 62 34.45 -107.70 84.30
CA ALA A 62 35.37 -106.80 83.65
C ALA A 62 34.94 -106.48 82.20
N VAL A 63 34.52 -107.50 81.43
CA VAL A 63 34.00 -107.32 80.06
C VAL A 63 32.73 -106.47 80.06
N LEU A 64 31.80 -106.72 80.99
CA LEU A 64 30.57 -105.93 81.10
C LEU A 64 30.84 -104.46 81.44
N LYS A 65 31.81 -104.20 82.33
CA LYS A 65 32.25 -102.84 82.68
C LYS A 65 32.89 -102.12 81.50
N GLU A 66 33.64 -102.83 80.67
CA GLU A 66 34.24 -102.30 79.45
C GLU A 66 33.19 -101.97 78.38
N GLU A 67 32.19 -102.85 78.18
CA GLU A 67 31.06 -102.56 77.28
C GLU A 67 30.20 -101.40 77.77
N LEU A 68 29.92 -101.34 79.08
CA LEU A 68 29.20 -100.22 79.69
C LEU A 68 29.99 -98.91 79.53
N GLY A 69 31.31 -98.96 79.69
CA GLY A 69 32.20 -97.82 79.42
C GLY A 69 32.15 -97.37 77.95
N ARG A 70 32.21 -98.31 77.00
CA ARG A 70 32.05 -98.01 75.57
C ARG A 70 30.67 -97.44 75.25
N LEU A 71 29.62 -97.97 75.88
CA LEU A 71 28.25 -97.50 75.68
C LEU A 71 28.08 -96.08 76.21
N CYS A 72 28.60 -95.77 77.40
CA CYS A 72 28.63 -94.41 77.95
C CYS A 72 29.35 -93.44 77.01
N SER A 73 30.55 -93.77 76.52
CA SER A 73 31.26 -92.88 75.57
C SER A 73 30.49 -92.66 74.27
N ARG A 74 29.77 -93.67 73.78
CA ARG A 74 28.90 -93.53 72.59
C ARG A 74 27.68 -92.68 72.88
N PHE A 75 27.11 -92.79 74.08
CA PHE A 75 26.00 -91.96 74.52
C PHE A 75 26.43 -90.50 74.63
N GLU A 76 27.59 -90.21 75.23
CA GLU A 76 28.18 -88.86 75.30
C GLU A 76 28.41 -88.27 73.89
N VAL A 77 28.93 -89.07 72.96
CA VAL A 77 29.07 -88.64 71.54
C VAL A 77 27.71 -88.39 70.90
N CYS A 78 26.70 -89.22 71.18
CA CYS A 78 25.37 -89.04 70.63
C CYS A 78 24.70 -87.78 71.18
N GLU A 79 24.80 -87.54 72.48
CA GLU A 79 24.32 -86.33 73.17
C GLU A 79 24.99 -85.07 72.63
N GLY A 80 26.31 -85.11 72.41
CA GLY A 80 27.05 -84.01 71.79
C GLY A 80 26.54 -83.69 70.39
N ARG A 81 26.25 -84.72 69.58
CA ARG A 81 25.72 -84.56 68.21
C ARG A 81 24.28 -84.10 68.17
N VAL A 82 23.45 -84.56 69.11
CA VAL A 82 22.08 -84.05 69.28
C VAL A 82 22.11 -82.57 69.64
N SER A 83 23.01 -82.17 70.55
CA SER A 83 23.20 -80.75 70.91
C SER A 83 23.67 -79.91 69.73
N GLU A 84 24.59 -80.44 68.91
CA GLU A 84 25.04 -79.78 67.68
C GLU A 84 23.90 -79.61 66.66
N VAL A 85 23.12 -80.67 66.42
CA VAL A 85 21.97 -80.61 65.50
C VAL A 85 20.91 -79.64 66.02
N ALA A 86 20.65 -79.60 67.33
CA ALA A 86 19.73 -78.65 67.93
C ALA A 86 20.21 -77.20 67.69
N GLY A 87 21.49 -76.90 67.95
CA GLY A 87 22.04 -75.57 67.69
C GLY A 87 22.02 -75.18 66.21
N ARG A 88 22.30 -76.13 65.30
CA ARG A 88 22.17 -75.90 63.85
C ARG A 88 20.72 -75.66 63.44
N LEU A 89 19.76 -76.36 64.03
CA LEU A 89 18.34 -76.17 63.75
C LEU A 89 17.86 -74.80 64.21
N GLU A 90 18.28 -74.34 65.40
CA GLU A 90 17.98 -72.98 65.89
C GLU A 90 18.61 -71.90 65.00
N ALA A 91 19.83 -72.12 64.50
CA ALA A 91 20.49 -71.20 63.58
C ALA A 91 19.72 -71.10 62.25
N VAL A 92 19.31 -72.24 61.68
CA VAL A 92 18.48 -72.28 60.46
C VAL A 92 17.12 -71.64 60.68
N ASP A 93 16.46 -71.88 61.81
CA ASP A 93 15.17 -71.27 62.15
C ASP A 93 15.27 -69.74 62.25
N SER A 94 16.35 -69.25 62.86
CA SER A 94 16.65 -67.82 62.95
C SER A 94 16.90 -67.22 61.57
N GLU A 95 17.70 -67.89 60.73
CA GLU A 95 18.01 -67.45 59.35
C GLU A 95 16.73 -67.38 58.49
N VAL A 96 15.91 -68.43 58.51
CA VAL A 96 14.63 -68.46 57.78
C VAL A 96 13.69 -67.36 58.28
N THR A 97 13.61 -67.14 59.59
CA THR A 97 12.79 -66.07 60.17
C THR A 97 13.24 -64.68 59.70
N ASP A 98 14.56 -64.46 59.64
CA ASP A 98 15.14 -63.21 59.17
C ASP A 98 14.93 -63.00 57.67
N GLU A 99 15.09 -64.03 56.84
CA GLU A 99 14.80 -63.97 55.41
C GLU A 99 13.33 -63.68 55.14
N VAL A 100 12.41 -64.38 55.83
CA VAL A 100 10.96 -64.16 55.68
C VAL A 100 10.59 -62.73 56.07
N ARG A 101 11.16 -62.20 57.14
CA ARG A 101 10.98 -60.80 57.55
C ARG A 101 11.55 -59.81 56.52
N GLY A 102 12.71 -60.12 55.95
CA GLY A 102 13.33 -59.33 54.89
C GLY A 102 12.48 -59.30 53.62
N LEU A 103 11.98 -60.46 53.18
CA LEU A 103 11.07 -60.59 52.04
C LEU A 103 9.76 -59.84 52.28
N GLY A 104 9.18 -59.94 53.47
CA GLY A 104 7.97 -59.18 53.84
C GLY A 104 8.19 -57.67 53.76
N SER A 105 9.34 -57.18 54.23
CA SER A 105 9.70 -55.76 54.14
C SER A 105 9.91 -55.31 52.69
N SER A 106 10.58 -56.14 51.89
CA SER A 106 10.80 -55.88 50.45
C SER A 106 9.47 -55.84 49.69
N LEU A 107 8.57 -56.79 49.95
CA LEU A 107 7.24 -56.85 49.34
C LEU A 107 6.40 -55.62 49.71
N GLY A 108 6.45 -55.18 50.97
CA GLY A 108 5.81 -53.93 51.41
C GLY A 108 6.31 -52.73 50.61
N GLY A 109 7.63 -52.59 50.45
CA GLY A 109 8.23 -51.51 49.66
C GLY A 109 7.95 -51.58 48.15
N ILE A 110 7.69 -52.77 47.60
CA ILE A 110 7.24 -52.94 46.21
C ILE A 110 5.79 -52.49 46.04
N LEU A 111 4.91 -52.87 46.97
CA LEU A 111 3.50 -52.49 46.96
C LEU A 111 3.31 -50.97 47.07
N GLU A 112 4.05 -50.32 47.97
CA GLU A 112 4.04 -48.85 48.07
C GLU A 112 4.46 -48.17 46.76
N ARG A 113 5.51 -48.67 46.11
CA ARG A 113 5.96 -48.16 44.80
C ARG A 113 4.93 -48.40 43.70
N GLN A 114 4.24 -49.54 43.73
CA GLN A 114 3.16 -49.86 42.80
C GLN A 114 1.99 -48.88 42.95
N ASP A 115 1.60 -48.55 44.18
CA ASP A 115 0.53 -47.58 44.44
C ASP A 115 0.90 -46.18 43.96
N VAL A 116 2.13 -45.74 44.21
CA VAL A 116 2.64 -44.46 43.68
C VAL A 116 2.65 -44.45 42.15
N ALA A 117 3.09 -45.53 41.52
CA ALA A 117 3.09 -45.65 40.06
C ALA A 117 1.67 -45.59 39.49
N ARG A 118 0.72 -46.31 40.12
CA ARG A 118 -0.70 -46.27 39.74
C ARG A 118 -1.27 -44.86 39.82
N MET A 119 -1.05 -44.14 40.92
CA MET A 119 -1.52 -42.76 41.06
C MET A 119 -0.94 -41.83 39.98
N ARG A 120 0.34 -42.01 39.61
CA ARG A 120 0.97 -41.24 38.53
C ARG A 120 0.36 -41.54 37.16
N VAL A 121 0.05 -42.81 36.88
CA VAL A 121 -0.65 -43.21 35.64
C VAL A 121 -2.04 -42.58 35.58
N GLU A 122 -2.81 -42.64 36.67
CA GLU A 122 -4.13 -42.02 36.74
C GLU A 122 -4.08 -40.49 36.56
N ALA A 123 -3.03 -39.83 37.07
CA ALA A 123 -2.80 -38.40 36.84
C ALA A 123 -2.43 -38.09 35.38
N LEU A 124 -1.56 -38.89 34.76
CA LEU A 124 -1.20 -38.76 33.34
C LEU A 124 -2.41 -38.93 32.43
N ASP A 125 -3.29 -39.90 32.71
CA ASP A 125 -4.52 -40.11 31.95
C ASP A 125 -5.47 -38.90 31.98
N ARG A 126 -5.52 -38.17 33.10
CA ARG A 126 -6.28 -36.92 33.20
C ARG A 126 -5.67 -35.83 32.32
N VAL A 127 -4.35 -35.62 32.43
CA VAL A 127 -3.63 -34.63 31.61
C VAL A 127 -3.78 -34.93 30.12
N CYS A 128 -3.69 -36.21 29.71
CA CYS A 128 -3.90 -36.60 28.33
C CYS A 128 -5.32 -36.29 27.83
N ARG A 129 -6.34 -36.45 28.68
CA ARG A 129 -7.73 -36.12 28.33
C ARG A 129 -7.93 -34.62 28.16
N GLU A 130 -7.45 -33.82 29.11
CA GLU A 130 -7.51 -32.36 29.05
C GLU A 130 -6.77 -31.81 27.83
N LEU A 131 -5.59 -32.36 27.52
CA LEU A 131 -4.83 -31.98 26.34
C LEU A 131 -5.60 -32.30 25.05
N LYS A 132 -6.26 -33.47 24.99
CA LYS A 132 -7.06 -33.87 23.82
C LYS A 132 -8.24 -32.91 23.60
N GLU A 133 -8.95 -32.54 24.67
CA GLU A 133 -10.06 -31.58 24.61
C GLU A 133 -9.56 -30.19 24.19
N SER A 134 -8.43 -29.73 24.73
CA SER A 134 -7.79 -28.47 24.35
C SER A 134 -7.39 -28.43 22.87
N VAL A 135 -6.76 -29.50 22.36
CA VAL A 135 -6.41 -29.63 20.93
C VAL A 135 -7.66 -29.61 20.05
N GLN A 136 -8.75 -30.24 20.48
CA GLN A 136 -10.01 -30.23 19.73
C GLN A 136 -10.64 -28.84 19.69
N SER A 137 -10.70 -28.12 20.82
CA SER A 137 -11.16 -26.73 20.88
C SER A 137 -10.33 -25.84 19.96
N MET A 138 -9.00 -25.95 20.01
CA MET A 138 -8.12 -25.15 19.18
C MET A 138 -8.32 -25.42 17.68
N ARG A 139 -8.60 -26.67 17.31
CA ARG A 139 -8.94 -27.03 15.92
C ARG A 139 -10.22 -26.35 15.45
N GLU A 140 -11.24 -26.28 16.30
CA GLU A 140 -12.50 -25.59 16.01
C GLU A 140 -12.28 -24.08 15.83
N ASP A 141 -11.47 -23.47 16.70
CA ASP A 141 -11.07 -22.06 16.59
C ASP A 141 -10.33 -21.77 15.28
N PHE A 142 -9.41 -22.65 14.87
CA PHE A 142 -8.70 -22.52 13.59
C PHE A 142 -9.64 -22.62 12.39
N LEU A 143 -10.65 -23.50 12.44
CA LEU A 143 -11.66 -23.60 11.38
C LEU A 143 -12.52 -22.33 11.30
N ALA A 144 -12.95 -21.80 12.45
CA ALA A 144 -13.69 -20.54 12.50
C ALA A 144 -12.86 -19.37 11.96
N LEU A 145 -11.58 -19.29 12.32
CA LEU A 145 -10.66 -18.29 11.79
C LEU A 145 -10.48 -18.43 10.27
N GLY A 146 -10.33 -19.65 9.76
CA GLY A 146 -10.25 -19.92 8.32
C GLY A 146 -11.49 -19.43 7.55
N ASN A 147 -12.68 -19.66 8.10
CA ASN A 147 -13.94 -19.17 7.52
C ASN A 147 -14.02 -17.63 7.52
N ASN A 148 -13.58 -16.99 8.60
CA ASN A 148 -13.54 -15.53 8.69
C ASN A 148 -12.57 -14.92 7.68
N ILE A 149 -11.39 -15.54 7.51
CA ILE A 149 -10.42 -15.14 6.48
C ILE A 149 -11.05 -15.28 5.09
N GLY A 150 -11.68 -16.42 4.78
CA GLY A 150 -12.37 -16.62 3.51
C GLY A 150 -13.45 -15.56 3.23
N SER A 151 -14.27 -15.24 4.24
CA SER A 151 -15.28 -14.17 4.12
C SER A 151 -14.67 -12.79 3.88
N LEU A 152 -13.55 -12.47 4.54
CA LEU A 152 -12.83 -11.21 4.33
C LEU A 152 -12.25 -11.13 2.92
N THR A 153 -11.65 -12.22 2.41
CA THR A 153 -11.13 -12.30 1.04
C THR A 153 -12.23 -12.00 0.02
N SER A 154 -13.39 -12.65 0.11
CA SER A 154 -14.50 -12.37 -0.83
C SER A 154 -15.02 -10.93 -0.73
N ARG A 155 -14.99 -10.32 0.47
CA ARG A 155 -15.36 -8.90 0.62
C ARG A 155 -14.34 -7.97 -0.04
N ILE A 156 -13.06 -8.28 0.08
CA ILE A 156 -11.97 -7.51 -0.55
C ILE A 156 -12.14 -7.54 -2.07
N GLU A 157 -12.32 -8.73 -2.67
CA GLU A 157 -12.57 -8.89 -4.12
C GLU A 157 -13.77 -8.06 -4.59
N ALA A 158 -14.88 -8.07 -3.83
CA ALA A 158 -16.06 -7.28 -4.14
C ALA A 158 -15.81 -5.75 -4.04
N TYR A 159 -14.92 -5.31 -3.16
CA TYR A 159 -14.52 -3.90 -3.06
C TYR A 159 -13.57 -3.50 -4.20
N GLU A 160 -12.62 -4.36 -4.56
CA GLU A 160 -11.73 -4.14 -5.70
C GLU A 160 -12.52 -3.93 -7.00
N GLU A 161 -13.53 -4.77 -7.26
CA GLU A 161 -14.41 -4.62 -8.43
C GLU A 161 -15.15 -3.27 -8.42
N LYS A 162 -15.65 -2.83 -7.26
CA LYS A 162 -16.32 -1.53 -7.10
C LYS A 162 -15.37 -0.37 -7.34
N VAL A 163 -14.14 -0.45 -6.83
CA VAL A 163 -13.10 0.57 -7.03
C VAL A 163 -12.72 0.68 -8.50
N MET A 164 -12.59 -0.45 -9.21
CA MET A 164 -12.34 -0.45 -10.66
C MET A 164 -13.47 0.23 -11.43
N LYS A 165 -14.73 -0.11 -11.12
CA LYS A 165 -15.91 0.53 -11.74
C LYS A 165 -15.97 2.04 -11.47
N LEU A 166 -15.63 2.47 -10.25
CA LEU A 166 -15.52 3.90 -9.91
C LEU A 166 -14.39 4.57 -10.68
N GLY A 167 -13.25 3.91 -10.84
CA GLY A 167 -12.11 4.40 -11.63
C GLY A 167 -12.48 4.63 -13.09
N ASP A 168 -13.21 3.71 -13.71
CA ASP A 168 -13.69 3.86 -15.09
C ASP A 168 -14.76 4.96 -15.21
N GLY A 169 -15.66 5.06 -14.23
CA GLY A 169 -16.62 6.17 -14.14
C GLY A 169 -15.95 7.54 -14.05
N LEU A 170 -14.85 7.64 -13.28
CA LEU A 170 -14.08 8.87 -13.13
C LEU A 170 -13.36 9.26 -14.43
N LYS A 171 -12.78 8.28 -15.16
CA LYS A 171 -12.18 8.51 -16.47
C LYS A 171 -13.21 9.03 -17.47
N LEU A 172 -14.41 8.45 -17.49
CA LEU A 172 -15.50 8.90 -18.34
C LEU A 172 -15.91 10.34 -18.00
N ALA A 173 -16.08 10.65 -16.71
CA ALA A 173 -16.39 12.00 -16.26
C ALA A 173 -15.33 13.01 -16.69
N HIS A 174 -14.04 12.68 -16.56
CA HIS A 174 -12.95 13.53 -17.05
C HIS A 174 -12.99 13.76 -18.56
N SER A 175 -13.29 12.72 -19.35
CA SER A 175 -13.43 12.83 -20.80
C SER A 175 -14.57 13.76 -21.18
N VAL A 176 -15.74 13.62 -20.54
CA VAL A 176 -16.90 14.50 -20.76
C VAL A 176 -16.59 15.94 -20.36
N MET A 177 -15.93 16.17 -19.22
CA MET A 177 -15.53 17.52 -18.80
C MET A 177 -14.57 18.18 -19.80
N ALA A 178 -13.61 17.42 -20.34
CA ALA A 178 -12.71 17.94 -21.37
C ALA A 178 -13.48 18.32 -22.64
N GLN A 179 -14.42 17.48 -23.09
CA GLN A 179 -15.27 17.76 -24.24
C GLN A 179 -16.12 19.03 -24.02
N GLU A 180 -16.77 19.16 -22.86
CA GLU A 180 -17.61 20.33 -22.56
C GLU A 180 -16.80 21.62 -22.43
N ARG A 181 -15.58 21.54 -21.88
CA ARG A 181 -14.64 22.68 -21.88
C ARG A 181 -14.32 23.13 -23.31
N ASP A 182 -14.06 22.20 -24.23
CA ASP A 182 -13.74 22.54 -25.61
C ASP A 182 -14.97 23.14 -26.33
N ARG A 183 -16.18 22.61 -26.06
CA ARG A 183 -17.44 23.19 -26.56
C ARG A 183 -17.70 24.60 -26.04
N LEU A 184 -17.43 24.85 -24.76
CA LEU A 184 -17.52 26.18 -24.16
C LEU A 184 -16.54 27.16 -24.80
N SER A 185 -15.31 26.71 -25.09
CA SER A 185 -14.32 27.53 -25.79
C SER A 185 -14.80 27.94 -27.19
N ILE A 186 -15.37 27.00 -27.96
CA ILE A 186 -15.93 27.29 -29.29
C ILE A 186 -17.09 28.28 -29.18
N THR A 187 -17.97 28.08 -28.20
CA THR A 187 -19.12 28.95 -27.97
C THR A 187 -18.68 30.36 -27.62
N ARG A 188 -17.65 30.50 -26.76
CA ARG A 188 -17.06 31.79 -26.41
C ARG A 188 -16.52 32.53 -27.64
N ASN A 189 -15.73 31.86 -28.47
CA ASN A 189 -15.20 32.48 -29.69
C ASN A 189 -16.32 32.98 -30.61
N LYS A 190 -17.40 32.21 -30.76
CA LYS A 190 -18.57 32.64 -31.55
C LYS A 190 -19.28 33.85 -30.94
N VAL A 191 -19.37 33.93 -29.61
CA VAL A 191 -19.94 35.10 -28.93
C VAL A 191 -19.06 36.33 -29.18
N ASP A 192 -17.73 36.18 -29.12
CA ASP A 192 -16.79 37.26 -29.43
C ASP A 192 -16.95 37.73 -30.89
N GLU A 193 -17.01 36.81 -31.86
CA GLU A 193 -17.27 37.11 -33.29
C GLU A 193 -18.60 37.84 -33.51
N ILE A 194 -19.68 37.39 -32.85
CA ILE A 194 -20.99 38.05 -32.93
C ILE A 194 -20.92 39.46 -32.34
N THR A 195 -20.20 39.62 -31.22
CA THR A 195 -20.03 40.93 -30.56
C THR A 195 -19.28 41.90 -31.48
N GLU A 196 -18.23 41.45 -32.16
CA GLU A 196 -17.51 42.26 -33.16
C GLU A 196 -18.41 42.64 -34.34
N ALA A 197 -19.16 41.68 -34.89
CA ALA A 197 -20.09 41.94 -35.99
C ALA A 197 -21.19 42.94 -35.59
N GLN A 198 -21.69 42.84 -34.36
CA GLN A 198 -22.68 43.78 -33.83
C GLN A 198 -22.10 45.21 -33.74
N ASN A 199 -20.88 45.35 -33.23
CA ASN A 199 -20.20 46.65 -33.19
C ASN A 199 -20.03 47.28 -34.59
N GLU A 200 -19.73 46.46 -35.60
CA GLU A 200 -19.65 46.94 -36.99
C GLU A 200 -21.02 47.43 -37.49
N VAL A 201 -22.09 46.69 -37.22
CA VAL A 201 -23.46 47.11 -37.56
C VAL A 201 -23.81 48.43 -36.88
N ASP A 202 -23.52 48.59 -35.60
CA ASP A 202 -23.80 49.82 -34.85
C ASP A 202 -23.06 51.03 -35.46
N LEU A 203 -21.80 50.87 -35.85
CA LEU A 203 -21.04 51.91 -36.56
C LEU A 203 -21.67 52.26 -37.91
N ARG A 204 -22.15 51.27 -38.67
CA ARG A 204 -22.82 51.51 -39.95
C ARG A 204 -24.16 52.22 -39.76
N VAL A 205 -24.94 51.86 -38.74
CA VAL A 205 -26.20 52.53 -38.38
C VAL A 205 -25.93 53.99 -38.00
N ALA A 206 -24.96 54.25 -37.11
CA ALA A 206 -24.58 55.62 -36.74
C ALA A 206 -24.11 56.45 -37.95
N GLY A 207 -23.42 55.82 -38.91
CA GLY A 207 -23.04 56.43 -40.18
C GLY A 207 -24.25 56.79 -41.04
N LEU A 208 -25.21 55.89 -41.18
CA LEU A 208 -26.46 56.11 -41.92
C LEU A 208 -27.31 57.22 -41.28
N GLU A 209 -27.45 57.24 -39.95
CA GLU A 209 -28.17 58.29 -39.24
C GLU A 209 -27.55 59.68 -39.49
N ARG A 210 -26.22 59.77 -39.50
CA ARG A 210 -25.52 61.02 -39.85
C ARG A 210 -25.78 61.41 -41.31
N GLY A 211 -25.74 60.44 -42.23
CA GLY A 211 -26.07 60.67 -43.64
C GLY A 211 -27.50 61.17 -43.83
N TYR A 212 -28.46 60.60 -43.10
CA TYR A 212 -29.85 61.02 -43.10
C TYR A 212 -30.01 62.46 -42.59
N ARG A 213 -29.39 62.82 -41.45
CA ARG A 213 -29.40 64.20 -40.93
C ARG A 213 -28.85 65.20 -41.95
N ASN A 214 -27.73 64.88 -42.60
CA ASN A 214 -27.15 65.74 -43.63
C ASN A 214 -28.10 65.92 -44.83
N MET A 215 -28.76 64.84 -45.28
CA MET A 215 -29.74 64.92 -46.36
C MET A 215 -30.97 65.73 -45.96
N ASP A 216 -31.48 65.54 -44.75
CA ASP A 216 -32.60 66.32 -44.23
C ASP A 216 -32.26 67.82 -44.19
N GLU A 217 -31.08 68.21 -43.72
CA GLU A 217 -30.60 69.60 -43.76
C GLU A 217 -30.55 70.16 -45.20
N VAL A 218 -30.07 69.38 -46.17
CA VAL A 218 -30.08 69.77 -47.60
C VAL A 218 -31.51 69.93 -48.10
N VAL A 219 -32.40 69.00 -47.79
CA VAL A 219 -33.82 69.06 -48.18
C VAL A 219 -34.49 70.30 -47.57
N GLN A 220 -34.25 70.60 -46.29
CA GLN A 220 -34.78 71.81 -45.64
C GLN A 220 -34.20 73.08 -46.27
N SER A 221 -32.92 73.09 -46.63
CA SER A 221 -32.27 74.20 -47.32
C SER A 221 -32.87 74.44 -48.71
N VAL A 222 -33.12 73.38 -49.49
CA VAL A 222 -33.80 73.49 -50.79
C VAL A 222 -35.25 73.93 -50.64
N LYS A 223 -35.96 73.38 -49.64
CA LYS A 223 -37.35 73.75 -49.32
C LYS A 223 -37.47 75.18 -48.81
N SER A 224 -36.40 75.74 -48.26
CA SER A 224 -36.40 77.09 -47.71
C SER A 224 -36.93 78.07 -48.75
N HIS A 225 -37.82 78.95 -48.30
CA HIS A 225 -38.48 79.92 -49.18
C HIS A 225 -37.44 80.78 -49.92
N SER A 226 -36.27 81.03 -49.31
CA SER A 226 -35.16 81.77 -49.91
C SER A 226 -34.53 81.10 -51.14
N PHE A 227 -34.46 79.76 -51.20
CA PHE A 227 -33.93 79.06 -52.39
C PHE A 227 -34.90 79.21 -53.57
N PHE A 228 -36.18 78.90 -53.35
CA PHE A 228 -37.18 78.99 -54.41
C PHE A 228 -37.47 80.44 -54.83
N THR A 229 -37.46 81.42 -53.92
CA THR A 229 -37.56 82.83 -54.30
C THR A 229 -36.37 83.27 -55.13
N ASN A 230 -35.14 82.87 -54.78
CA ASN A 230 -33.96 83.17 -55.58
C ASN A 230 -34.07 82.57 -57.00
N VAL A 231 -34.47 81.31 -57.12
CA VAL A 231 -34.67 80.67 -58.43
C VAL A 231 -35.77 81.37 -59.22
N THR A 232 -36.90 81.66 -58.58
CA THR A 232 -38.04 82.35 -59.20
C THR A 232 -37.64 83.73 -59.70
N GLU A 233 -36.92 84.51 -58.88
CA GLU A 233 -36.41 85.82 -59.25
C GLU A 233 -35.47 85.74 -60.46
N ARG A 234 -34.55 84.76 -60.47
CA ARG A 234 -33.66 84.53 -61.61
C ARG A 234 -34.42 84.13 -62.88
N VAL A 235 -35.46 83.32 -62.77
CA VAL A 235 -36.34 82.96 -63.89
C VAL A 235 -37.06 84.20 -64.42
N SER A 236 -37.67 85.02 -63.54
CA SER A 236 -38.33 86.26 -63.95
C SER A 236 -37.38 87.26 -64.62
N VAL A 237 -36.12 87.33 -64.18
CA VAL A 237 -35.08 88.15 -64.85
C VAL A 237 -34.76 87.61 -66.24
N LEU A 238 -34.67 86.29 -66.41
CA LEU A 238 -34.43 85.66 -67.71
C LEU A 238 -35.61 85.83 -68.67
N GLU A 239 -36.84 85.66 -68.19
CA GLU A 239 -38.05 85.88 -68.99
C GLU A 239 -38.12 87.31 -69.51
N ARG A 240 -37.84 88.31 -68.64
CA ARG A 240 -37.76 89.72 -69.05
C ARG A 240 -36.72 89.93 -70.15
N ARG A 241 -35.50 89.41 -69.97
CA ARG A 241 -34.43 89.49 -70.97
C ARG A 241 -34.79 88.81 -72.29
N ASN A 242 -35.53 87.71 -72.25
CA ASN A 242 -35.97 87.01 -73.45
C ASN A 242 -37.06 87.81 -74.20
N GLY A 243 -37.94 88.49 -73.47
CA GLY A 243 -38.89 89.45 -74.04
C GLY A 243 -38.18 90.62 -74.73
N GLU A 244 -37.24 91.27 -74.03
CA GLU A 244 -36.40 92.33 -74.59
C GLU A 244 -35.66 91.88 -75.86
N LEU A 245 -35.11 90.66 -75.85
CA LEU A 245 -34.43 90.09 -77.02
C LEU A 245 -35.41 89.79 -78.16
N THR A 246 -36.62 89.31 -77.87
CA THR A 246 -37.65 89.06 -78.88
C THR A 246 -38.07 90.35 -79.56
N GLU A 247 -38.32 91.42 -78.79
CA GLU A 247 -38.58 92.76 -79.33
C GLU A 247 -37.39 93.26 -80.17
N ALA A 248 -36.16 93.07 -79.71
CA ALA A 248 -34.96 93.42 -80.48
C ALA A 248 -34.85 92.63 -81.79
N VAL A 249 -35.25 91.36 -81.80
CA VAL A 249 -35.27 90.53 -83.02
C VAL A 249 -36.39 90.97 -83.96
N GLU A 250 -37.60 91.21 -83.46
CA GLU A 250 -38.72 91.70 -84.28
C GLU A 250 -38.39 93.05 -84.93
N THR A 251 -37.79 93.97 -84.18
CA THR A 251 -37.32 95.25 -84.75
C THR A 251 -36.25 95.03 -85.81
N LEU A 252 -35.31 94.11 -85.63
CA LEU A 252 -34.33 93.74 -86.67
C LEU A 252 -34.99 93.09 -87.88
N VAL A 253 -35.98 92.23 -87.70
CA VAL A 253 -36.76 91.60 -88.78
C VAL A 253 -37.48 92.66 -89.58
N MET A 254 -38.21 93.58 -88.92
CA MET A 254 -38.87 94.72 -89.56
C MET A 254 -37.88 95.57 -90.37
N ILE A 255 -36.71 95.89 -89.80
CA ILE A 255 -35.64 96.61 -90.52
C ILE A 255 -35.16 95.81 -91.74
N SER A 256 -35.02 94.48 -91.60
CA SER A 256 -34.57 93.59 -92.67
C SER A 256 -35.60 93.41 -93.78
N GLU A 257 -36.89 93.33 -93.45
CA GLU A 257 -38.02 93.25 -94.38
C GLU A 257 -38.20 94.58 -95.10
N GLU A 258 -38.03 95.71 -94.40
CA GLU A 258 -38.00 97.03 -95.01
C GLU A 258 -36.80 97.18 -95.96
N ALA A 259 -35.63 96.67 -95.59
CA ALA A 259 -34.46 96.60 -96.47
C ALA A 259 -34.69 95.68 -97.68
N ALA A 260 -35.39 94.55 -97.52
CA ALA A 260 -35.73 93.62 -98.60
C ALA A 260 -36.81 94.21 -99.54
N ALA A 261 -37.81 94.90 -99.01
CA ALA A 261 -38.83 95.62 -99.78
C ALA A 261 -38.22 96.77 -100.60
N ARG A 262 -37.21 97.47 -100.05
CA ARG A 262 -36.39 98.44 -100.79
C ARG A 262 -35.57 97.79 -101.91
N LYS A 263 -35.22 96.50 -101.79
CA LYS A 263 -34.48 95.74 -102.82
C LYS A 263 -35.37 95.16 -103.92
N ALA A 264 -36.61 94.76 -103.61
CA ALA A 264 -37.58 94.23 -104.58
C ALA A 264 -38.22 95.30 -105.49
N LYS A 265 -38.21 96.57 -105.09
CA LYS A 265 -38.79 97.70 -105.86
C LYS A 265 -37.92 98.28 -106.97
N GLY A 266 -36.82 97.61 -107.37
CA GLY A 266 -36.06 98.03 -108.55
C GLY A 266 -35.55 99.46 -108.48
N LEU A 267 -34.69 99.77 -107.50
CA LEU A 267 -33.91 101.00 -107.49
C LEU A 267 -32.41 100.65 -107.45
N ARG A 268 -31.78 100.88 -108.61
CA ARG A 268 -30.34 101.00 -108.80
C ARG A 268 -29.81 102.19 -107.98
N GLY A 269 -28.66 101.96 -107.35
CA GLY A 269 -27.78 103.00 -106.81
C GLY A 269 -27.83 103.06 -105.28
N SER A 270 -26.74 103.24 -104.55
CA SER A 270 -25.35 103.44 -104.89
C SER A 270 -24.54 103.15 -103.62
N ARG A 271 -23.36 102.53 -103.81
CA ARG A 271 -22.13 102.68 -103.02
C ARG A 271 -22.25 103.44 -101.67
N PHE A 272 -22.02 102.72 -100.57
CA PHE A 272 -21.20 103.23 -99.47
C PHE A 272 -20.33 102.11 -98.87
N THR A 273 -19.04 102.26 -99.12
CA THR A 273 -17.91 101.58 -98.48
C THR A 273 -17.65 102.21 -97.11
N LYS A 274 -17.61 101.42 -96.03
CA LYS A 274 -16.83 101.74 -94.83
C LYS A 274 -16.60 100.47 -93.98
N THR A 275 -15.37 99.94 -94.06
CA THR A 275 -14.53 99.28 -93.02
C THR A 275 -15.28 98.50 -91.93
N ARG A 276 -15.23 97.15 -91.81
CA ARG A 276 -14.06 96.26 -91.63
C ARG A 276 -13.01 96.84 -90.69
N ASP A 277 -13.12 96.45 -89.43
CA ASP A 277 -12.17 96.29 -88.31
C ASP A 277 -13.11 96.12 -87.08
N ASP A 278 -13.24 95.01 -86.34
CA ASP A 278 -12.39 93.87 -86.11
C ASP A 278 -13.23 92.60 -85.90
N MET A 279 -12.74 91.50 -86.48
CA MET A 279 -13.18 90.15 -86.16
C MET A 279 -12.39 89.62 -84.95
N ASN A 280 -13.13 89.12 -83.95
CA ASN A 280 -12.83 87.94 -83.11
C ASN A 280 -11.58 87.99 -82.18
N PRO A 281 -11.49 87.14 -81.13
CA PRO A 281 -12.17 85.87 -80.98
C PRO A 281 -12.99 85.65 -79.71
N ILE A 282 -14.07 84.90 -79.90
CA ILE A 282 -14.53 83.85 -78.99
C ILE A 282 -13.31 83.05 -78.51
N THR A 283 -12.89 83.28 -77.27
CA THR A 283 -11.97 82.39 -76.55
C THR A 283 -12.73 81.57 -75.53
N HIS A 284 -12.64 80.26 -75.73
CA HIS A 284 -12.83 79.21 -74.74
C HIS A 284 -12.20 79.60 -73.39
N ASN A 285 -12.98 79.52 -72.30
CA ASN A 285 -12.49 79.21 -70.96
C ASN A 285 -13.31 78.04 -70.41
N VAL A 286 -12.98 76.85 -70.90
CA VAL A 286 -13.13 75.59 -70.17
C VAL A 286 -11.86 75.45 -69.32
N LEU A 287 -12.00 74.97 -68.07
CA LEU A 287 -10.99 74.84 -66.98
C LEU A 287 -10.68 76.16 -66.25
N LYS A 288 -10.77 76.33 -64.93
CA LYS A 288 -10.83 75.44 -63.76
C LYS A 288 -11.64 76.15 -62.66
N LYS A 289 -12.77 75.58 -62.24
CA LYS A 289 -13.35 75.84 -60.90
C LYS A 289 -13.61 74.50 -60.21
N GLY A 290 -12.57 73.68 -60.13
CA GLY A 290 -12.48 72.63 -59.14
C GLY A 290 -12.22 73.30 -57.79
N ARG A 291 -13.28 73.52 -57.00
CA ARG A 291 -13.12 73.65 -55.56
C ARG A 291 -12.51 72.34 -55.09
N ASN A 292 -11.21 72.36 -54.80
CA ASN A 292 -10.56 71.36 -53.96
C ASN A 292 -11.27 71.41 -52.61
N LEU A 293 -12.24 70.50 -52.43
CA LEU A 293 -12.62 70.07 -51.10
C LEU A 293 -11.37 69.42 -50.50
N GLY A 294 -10.87 70.02 -49.42
CA GLY A 294 -9.75 69.48 -48.67
C GLY A 294 -10.06 68.08 -48.20
N VAL A 295 -9.41 67.10 -48.82
CA VAL A 295 -9.13 65.82 -48.16
C VAL A 295 -7.91 66.08 -47.29
N GLY A 296 -8.16 66.42 -46.03
CA GLY A 296 -7.10 66.46 -45.02
C GLY A 296 -6.56 65.03 -44.80
N PRO A 297 -5.23 64.86 -44.65
CA PRO A 297 -4.65 63.58 -44.31
C PRO A 297 -4.87 63.32 -42.81
N LEU A 298 -6.01 62.74 -42.45
CA LEU A 298 -6.21 62.14 -41.14
C LEU A 298 -6.01 60.63 -41.31
N GLY A 299 -4.78 60.18 -41.05
CA GLY A 299 -4.46 58.75 -41.09
C GLY A 299 -2.99 58.37 -40.86
N SER A 300 -2.15 59.26 -40.32
CA SER A 300 -0.73 58.94 -40.08
C SER A 300 -0.29 58.98 -38.61
N VAL A 301 -1.18 59.32 -37.67
CA VAL A 301 -0.83 59.41 -36.23
C VAL A 301 -1.02 58.07 -35.51
N ASP A 302 -2.03 57.26 -35.89
CA ASP A 302 -2.32 56.00 -35.19
C ASP A 302 -1.39 54.83 -35.57
N ILE A 303 -0.81 54.85 -36.78
CA ILE A 303 0.12 53.79 -37.22
C ILE A 303 1.51 53.95 -36.56
N ALA A 304 1.89 55.17 -36.18
CA ALA A 304 3.15 55.44 -35.49
C ALA A 304 3.09 55.00 -34.01
N LEU A 305 1.97 55.28 -33.33
CA LEU A 305 1.75 54.88 -31.94
C LEU A 305 1.64 53.36 -31.78
N TRP A 306 1.07 52.67 -32.75
CA TRP A 306 0.97 51.20 -32.73
C TRP A 306 2.33 50.52 -32.92
N ARG A 307 3.22 51.10 -33.73
CA ARG A 307 4.58 50.58 -33.97
C ARG A 307 5.48 50.74 -32.74
N ASP A 308 5.41 51.87 -32.05
CA ASP A 308 6.17 52.14 -30.82
C ASP A 308 5.74 51.21 -29.67
N TRP A 309 4.43 50.94 -29.56
CA TRP A 309 3.89 50.03 -28.53
C TRP A 309 4.31 48.57 -28.74
N VAL A 310 4.36 48.10 -29.99
CA VAL A 310 4.85 46.75 -30.33
C VAL A 310 6.37 46.64 -30.14
N GLY A 311 7.14 47.68 -30.47
CA GLY A 311 8.59 47.72 -30.25
C GLY A 311 8.96 47.64 -28.77
N SER A 312 8.28 48.41 -27.91
CA SER A 312 8.52 48.44 -26.46
C SER A 312 8.21 47.12 -25.73
N ARG A 313 7.29 46.31 -26.26
CA ARG A 313 6.98 44.98 -25.70
C ARG A 313 7.95 43.87 -26.12
N ILE A 314 8.63 44.01 -27.26
CA ILE A 314 9.57 43.00 -27.78
C ILE A 314 10.96 43.15 -27.12
N GLU A 315 11.32 44.35 -26.66
CA GLU A 315 12.60 44.63 -25.98
C GLU A 315 12.65 44.21 -24.49
N ASN A 316 11.51 43.80 -23.89
CA ASN A 316 11.41 43.38 -22.48
C ASN A 316 11.31 41.85 -22.27
N LEU A 317 11.60 41.05 -23.30
CA LEU A 317 11.80 39.60 -23.15
C LEU A 317 13.27 39.32 -22.83
N PRO A 318 13.61 38.44 -21.86
CA PRO A 318 15.00 38.12 -21.54
C PRO A 318 15.69 37.50 -22.77
N GLN A 319 16.52 38.28 -23.45
CA GLN A 319 17.03 37.97 -24.80
C GLN A 319 18.31 37.13 -24.81
N SER A 320 18.88 36.73 -23.67
CA SER A 320 20.06 35.86 -23.68
C SER A 320 19.83 34.53 -22.95
N ARG A 321 20.10 33.43 -23.66
CA ARG A 321 20.25 32.09 -23.08
C ARG A 321 21.19 32.11 -21.86
N ALA A 322 22.19 33.00 -21.85
CA ALA A 322 23.16 33.15 -20.77
C ALA A 322 22.52 33.60 -19.44
N GLU A 323 21.54 34.50 -19.45
CA GLU A 323 20.82 34.93 -18.25
C GLU A 323 19.94 33.82 -17.68
N ILE A 324 19.27 33.05 -18.55
CA ILE A 324 18.48 31.88 -18.16
C ILE A 324 19.39 30.80 -17.53
N TYR A 325 20.58 30.58 -18.08
CA TYR A 325 21.57 29.67 -17.49
C TYR A 325 22.11 30.19 -16.14
N HIS A 326 22.31 31.50 -15.99
CA HIS A 326 22.79 32.09 -14.73
C HIS A 326 21.74 32.03 -13.62
N LEU A 327 20.47 32.30 -13.95
CA LEU A 327 19.34 32.13 -13.04
C LEU A 327 19.16 30.67 -12.65
N SER A 328 19.17 29.74 -13.61
CA SER A 328 19.09 28.30 -13.32
C SER A 328 20.23 27.81 -12.42
N ARG A 329 21.46 28.27 -12.67
CA ARG A 329 22.63 27.92 -11.84
C ARG A 329 22.56 28.50 -10.43
N LYS A 330 22.08 29.73 -10.30
CA LYS A 330 21.85 30.38 -9.00
C LYS A 330 20.75 29.66 -8.22
N THR A 331 19.64 29.34 -8.85
CA THR A 331 18.55 28.55 -8.24
C THR A 331 19.03 27.16 -7.84
N ALA A 332 19.88 26.50 -8.62
CA ALA A 332 20.46 25.20 -8.26
C ALA A 332 21.45 25.29 -7.08
N GLN A 333 22.21 26.39 -6.96
CA GLN A 333 23.10 26.63 -5.83
C GLN A 333 22.33 26.96 -4.55
N ASP A 334 21.30 27.80 -4.66
CA ASP A 334 20.41 28.12 -3.54
C ASP A 334 19.65 26.87 -3.07
N LEU A 335 19.19 26.02 -4.01
CA LEU A 335 18.54 24.75 -3.66
C LEU A 335 19.49 23.80 -2.92
N ARG A 336 20.76 23.72 -3.33
CA ARG A 336 21.80 22.91 -2.64
C ARG A 336 22.12 23.42 -1.23
N PHE A 337 22.16 24.74 -1.06
CA PHE A 337 22.40 25.33 0.26
C PHE A 337 21.21 25.07 1.21
N VAL A 338 19.99 25.20 0.71
CA VAL A 338 18.77 24.90 1.46
C VAL A 338 18.66 23.41 1.80
N THR A 339 18.97 22.51 0.85
CA THR A 339 18.98 21.07 1.14
C THR A 339 20.06 20.68 2.15
N SER A 340 21.24 21.29 2.11
CA SER A 340 22.29 21.03 3.11
C SER A 340 21.83 21.40 4.52
N ARG A 341 21.31 22.62 4.71
CA ARG A 341 20.80 23.05 6.02
C ARG A 341 19.64 22.19 6.52
N TYR A 342 18.75 21.79 5.60
CA TYR A 342 17.62 20.93 5.95
C TYR A 342 18.08 19.54 6.38
N MET A 343 19.13 18.99 5.75
CA MET A 343 19.71 17.69 6.12
C MET A 343 20.43 17.75 7.47
N ASP A 344 21.14 18.85 7.78
CA ASP A 344 21.79 19.04 9.08
C ASP A 344 20.77 19.13 10.23
N ASP A 345 19.66 19.86 10.01
CA ASP A 345 18.56 19.99 10.97
C ASP A 345 17.78 18.66 11.14
N LEU A 346 17.67 17.87 10.07
CA LEU A 346 17.11 16.51 10.10
C LEU A 346 17.99 15.52 10.85
N GLU A 347 19.30 15.60 10.67
CA GLU A 347 20.27 14.77 11.41
C GLU A 347 20.15 15.05 12.91
N LEU A 348 20.10 16.33 13.30
CA LEU A 348 19.95 16.74 14.70
C LEU A 348 18.65 16.21 15.32
N ARG A 349 17.52 16.35 14.60
CA ARG A 349 16.22 15.82 15.06
C ARG A 349 16.18 14.30 15.14
N CYS A 350 16.81 13.58 14.22
CA CYS A 350 16.90 12.12 14.27
C CYS A 350 17.75 11.66 15.46
N LYS A 351 18.91 12.28 15.69
CA LYS A 351 19.76 11.99 16.85
C LYS A 351 19.01 12.18 18.16
N HIS A 352 18.30 13.31 18.30
CA HIS A 352 17.50 13.61 19.49
C HIS A 352 16.38 12.59 19.72
N ARG A 353 15.68 12.14 18.68
CA ARG A 353 14.60 11.14 18.81
C ARG A 353 15.09 9.72 19.09
N LEU A 354 16.30 9.38 18.64
CA LEU A 354 16.90 8.06 18.82
C LEU A 354 17.82 7.97 20.06
N GLY A 355 18.02 9.06 20.80
CA GLY A 355 18.88 9.09 21.99
C GLY A 355 20.37 8.86 21.67
N LEU A 356 20.81 9.18 20.46
CA LEU A 356 22.20 9.00 20.02
C LEU A 356 23.06 10.20 20.45
N ALA A 357 24.28 9.95 20.92
CA ALA A 357 25.23 10.99 21.29
C ALA A 357 25.65 11.83 20.06
N ASP A 358 25.88 13.13 20.26
CA ASP A 358 26.11 14.11 19.18
C ASP A 358 27.30 13.78 18.25
N GLU A 359 28.28 13.03 18.76
CA GLU A 359 29.52 12.69 18.04
C GLU A 359 29.36 11.61 16.95
N VAL A 360 28.24 10.89 16.90
CA VAL A 360 28.05 9.83 15.90
C VAL A 360 27.65 10.43 14.56
N LYS A 361 28.57 10.48 13.58
CA LYS A 361 28.26 10.90 12.20
C LYS A 361 27.40 9.86 11.50
N LEU A 362 26.11 10.14 11.34
CA LEU A 362 25.23 9.32 10.51
C LEU A 362 25.60 9.54 9.05
N ARG A 363 26.05 8.48 8.36
CA ARG A 363 26.28 8.57 6.91
C ARG A 363 24.97 8.97 6.23
N GLN A 364 25.02 9.85 5.22
CA GLN A 364 23.85 10.37 4.51
C GLN A 364 22.87 9.27 4.05
N TRP A 365 23.39 8.08 3.73
CA TRP A 365 22.57 6.93 3.34
C TRP A 365 21.77 6.32 4.51
N ALA A 366 22.27 6.38 5.75
CA ALA A 366 21.55 5.92 6.93
C ALA A 366 20.37 6.83 7.27
N ILE A 367 20.52 8.15 7.10
CA ILE A 367 19.41 9.11 7.22
C ILE A 367 18.36 8.84 6.13
N ALA A 368 18.81 8.59 4.89
CA ALA A 368 17.91 8.24 3.80
C ALA A 368 17.15 6.92 4.07
N VAL A 369 17.80 5.91 4.67
CA VAL A 369 17.16 4.64 5.05
C VAL A 369 16.17 4.83 6.19
N VAL A 370 16.50 5.60 7.23
CA VAL A 370 15.57 5.89 8.34
C VAL A 370 14.38 6.70 7.84
N LEU A 371 14.59 7.67 6.95
CA LEU A 371 13.50 8.42 6.32
C LEU A 371 12.67 7.54 5.39
N LEU A 372 13.28 6.61 4.66
CA LEU A 372 12.54 5.63 3.86
C LEU A 372 11.69 4.73 4.75
N VAL A 373 12.22 4.21 5.85
CA VAL A 373 11.46 3.36 6.78
C VAL A 373 10.35 4.15 7.48
N MET A 374 10.60 5.40 7.87
CA MET A 374 9.58 6.28 8.44
C MET A 374 8.54 6.69 7.42
N PHE A 375 8.94 6.93 6.17
CA PHE A 375 8.05 7.29 5.07
C PHE A 375 7.22 6.08 4.63
N PHE A 376 7.80 4.89 4.53
CA PHE A 376 7.07 3.65 4.27
C PHE A 376 6.20 3.24 5.45
N GLY A 377 6.64 3.44 6.69
CA GLY A 377 5.83 3.21 7.89
C GLY A 377 4.68 4.21 7.98
N PHE A 378 4.91 5.48 7.65
CA PHE A 378 3.88 6.52 7.59
C PHE A 378 2.94 6.32 6.41
N ILE A 379 3.43 5.85 5.26
CA ILE A 379 2.60 5.37 4.16
C ILE A 379 1.79 4.20 4.68
N LEU A 380 2.36 3.11 5.17
CA LEU A 380 1.63 1.96 5.72
C LEU A 380 0.59 2.32 6.79
N MET A 381 0.89 3.29 7.64
CA MET A 381 0.00 3.80 8.69
C MET A 381 -1.07 4.79 8.16
N ARG A 382 -0.78 5.53 7.09
CA ARG A 382 -1.79 6.31 6.36
C ARG A 382 -2.57 5.47 5.37
N THR A 383 -2.03 4.36 4.90
CA THR A 383 -2.70 3.46 3.99
C THR A 383 -3.72 2.61 4.75
N THR A 384 -3.52 2.37 6.05
CA THR A 384 -4.59 1.92 6.97
C THR A 384 -5.73 2.94 7.18
N GLU A 385 -5.57 4.20 6.75
CA GLU A 385 -6.67 5.19 6.74
C GLU A 385 -7.05 5.69 5.33
N HIS A 386 -6.27 5.37 4.29
CA HIS A 386 -6.53 5.63 2.88
C HIS A 386 -5.48 4.87 2.03
N GLU A 387 -5.81 3.68 1.54
CA GLU A 387 -4.88 2.87 0.72
C GLU A 387 -4.87 3.29 -0.77
N PRO A 388 -3.69 3.64 -1.32
CA PRO A 388 -3.35 3.54 -2.72
C PRO A 388 -2.68 2.19 -3.06
N ILE A 389 -2.95 1.80 -4.30
CA ILE A 389 -2.41 0.72 -5.12
C ILE A 389 -0.86 0.66 -5.07
N VAL A 390 -0.31 -0.46 -4.60
CA VAL A 390 1.03 -0.94 -5.02
C VAL A 390 0.89 -2.38 -5.47
N ASP A 391 1.14 -2.57 -6.76
CA ASP A 391 1.15 -3.85 -7.47
C ASP A 391 2.32 -4.73 -6.98
N TYR A 392 2.00 -5.72 -6.14
CA TYR A 392 2.94 -6.71 -5.61
C TYR A 392 3.27 -7.82 -6.63
N GLU A 393 2.61 -7.84 -7.78
CA GLU A 393 2.72 -8.93 -8.75
C GLU A 393 3.96 -8.76 -9.65
N GLY A 394 4.37 -7.52 -9.92
CA GLY A 394 5.63 -7.20 -10.61
C GLY A 394 6.89 -7.58 -9.82
N LEU A 395 6.88 -7.43 -8.50
CA LEU A 395 8.03 -7.78 -7.64
C LEU A 395 8.18 -9.29 -7.46
N ARG A 396 7.07 -10.04 -7.55
CA ARG A 396 7.04 -11.51 -7.42
C ARG A 396 7.56 -12.22 -8.65
N GLN A 397 7.40 -11.65 -9.85
CA GLN A 397 7.94 -12.22 -11.09
C GLN A 397 9.45 -11.99 -11.22
N TYR A 398 9.97 -10.87 -10.71
CA TYR A 398 11.42 -10.57 -10.78
C TYR A 398 12.26 -11.48 -9.87
N LEU A 399 11.76 -11.85 -8.69
CA LEU A 399 12.47 -12.73 -7.73
C LEU A 399 12.37 -14.23 -8.06
N ARG A 400 11.60 -14.62 -9.08
CA ARG A 400 11.53 -16.00 -9.57
C ARG A 400 12.45 -16.27 -10.77
N GLY A 401 13.13 -15.23 -11.28
CA GLY A 401 14.00 -15.30 -12.47
C GLY A 401 15.50 -15.12 -12.18
N VAL A 402 15.90 -15.05 -10.91
CA VAL A 402 17.30 -15.09 -10.43
C VAL A 402 17.43 -16.30 -9.54
#